data_AF-A0A0B6X5V6-F1
#
_entry.id   AF-A0A0B6X5V6-F1
#
_cell.length_a   1.000
_cell.length_b   1.000
_cell.length_c   1.000
_cell.angle_alpha   90.00
_cell.angle_beta   90.00
_cell.angle_gamma   90.00
#
_symmetry.space_group_name_H-M   'P 1'
#
loop_
_entity.id
_entity.type
_entity.pdbx_description
1 polymer ?
#
loop_
_entity_poly.entity_id
_entity_poly.type
_entity_poly.pdbx_seq_one_letter_code
_entity_poly.pdbx_strand_id
1 'polypeptide(L)'
;MYRNFPALVDDYLNKNIPTRNLINSIISEGKAKVDGNELIDKHFDPMIAIIYNQIKDLINPSNLSKEEAKLYIGELSVFARYNSTMLLRAADNIRGFCPEFAQELTRNFLEEGGERGKLPAHYVVFSGALIADLDFRVNGWMPRTSSTRALISLIDILTWSHCPSTVLGMYYATEAIAIAETLLLQDITNRLGQITGQGTGNSLKKLDFYYRMHLDETHSAATDNVAVERGHQEGIARFIRDADLFHFQQPQIVDGFLQMLTPFVDQWVEIHHLTRTDHCYSH
;
A
#
# COMPACT_ATOMS: atom_id res chain seq x y z
N MET A 1 -4.34 7.55 -22.01
CA MET A 1 -3.26 6.57 -22.30
C MET A 1 -3.88 5.20 -22.13
N TYR A 2 -3.90 4.38 -23.17
CA TYR A 2 -4.44 3.02 -23.06
C TYR A 2 -3.45 2.18 -22.25
N ARG A 3 -3.96 1.52 -21.21
CA ARG A 3 -3.23 0.58 -20.36
C ARG A 3 -2.73 -0.58 -21.24
N ASN A 4 -1.41 -0.79 -21.30
CA ASN A 4 -0.78 -1.82 -22.14
C ASN A 4 -0.31 -3.05 -21.33
N PHE A 5 -0.88 -3.26 -20.14
CA PHE A 5 -0.53 -4.33 -19.23
C PHE A 5 -1.79 -4.85 -18.50
N PRO A 6 -1.77 -6.09 -17.96
CA PRO A 6 -2.95 -6.74 -17.39
C PRO A 6 -3.70 -5.96 -16.32
N ALA A 7 -5.02 -6.11 -16.42
CA ALA A 7 -6.18 -5.75 -15.60
C ALA A 7 -6.33 -6.27 -14.16
N LEU A 8 -5.32 -6.53 -13.33
CA LEU A 8 -5.51 -7.50 -12.21
C LEU A 8 -6.73 -7.27 -11.28
N VAL A 9 -7.11 -6.02 -10.98
CA VAL A 9 -8.36 -5.72 -10.23
C VAL A 9 -9.61 -6.10 -11.04
N ASP A 10 -9.69 -5.67 -12.30
CA ASP A 10 -10.79 -6.03 -13.21
C ASP A 10 -10.85 -7.54 -13.48
N ASP A 11 -9.69 -8.18 -13.65
CA ASP A 11 -9.57 -9.62 -13.85
C ASP A 11 -10.06 -10.39 -12.62
N TYR A 12 -9.74 -9.90 -11.41
CA TYR A 12 -10.27 -10.45 -10.17
C TYR A 12 -11.79 -10.36 -10.15
N LEU A 13 -12.36 -9.17 -10.39
CA LEU A 13 -13.81 -8.94 -10.37
C LEU A 13 -14.52 -9.79 -11.44
N ASN A 14 -13.93 -9.93 -12.62
CA ASN A 14 -14.49 -10.76 -13.69
C ASN A 14 -14.53 -12.25 -13.36
N LYS A 15 -13.56 -12.74 -12.57
CA LYS A 15 -13.52 -14.15 -12.11
C LYS A 15 -14.33 -14.37 -10.84
N ASN A 16 -14.37 -13.39 -9.92
CA ASN A 16 -15.06 -13.48 -8.63
C ASN A 16 -16.46 -12.85 -8.72
N ILE A 17 -17.36 -13.58 -9.37
CA ILE A 17 -18.74 -13.15 -9.65
C ILE A 17 -19.50 -12.67 -8.41
N PRO A 18 -19.43 -13.35 -7.23
CA PRO A 18 -20.12 -12.89 -6.03
C PRO A 18 -19.66 -11.49 -5.59
N THR A 19 -18.36 -11.26 -5.50
CA THR A 19 -17.79 -9.96 -5.10
C THR A 19 -18.14 -8.86 -6.10
N ARG A 20 -18.02 -9.14 -7.40
CA ARG A 20 -18.40 -8.18 -8.45
C ARG A 20 -19.88 -7.81 -8.39
N ASN A 21 -20.77 -8.79 -8.22
CA ASN A 21 -22.21 -8.54 -8.15
C ASN A 21 -22.56 -7.70 -6.91
N LEU A 22 -21.94 -7.99 -5.77
CA LEU A 22 -22.14 -7.20 -4.56
C LEU A 22 -21.69 -5.75 -4.76
N ILE A 23 -20.45 -5.53 -5.22
CA ILE A 23 -19.89 -4.19 -5.48
C ILE A 23 -20.78 -3.41 -6.46
N ASN A 24 -21.18 -4.04 -7.58
CA ASN A 24 -22.04 -3.41 -8.56
C ASN A 24 -23.41 -3.05 -7.96
N SER A 25 -24.00 -3.90 -7.12
CA SER A 25 -25.28 -3.63 -6.45
C SER A 25 -25.16 -2.50 -5.42
N ILE A 26 -24.07 -2.46 -4.63
CA ILE A 26 -23.77 -1.37 -3.70
C ILE A 26 -23.70 -0.03 -4.45
N ILE A 27 -22.93 0.03 -5.54
CA ILE A 27 -22.73 1.26 -6.32
C ILE A 27 -24.01 1.67 -7.05
N SER A 28 -24.64 0.75 -7.79
CA SER A 28 -25.81 1.07 -8.63
C SER A 28 -27.06 1.45 -7.82
N GLU A 29 -27.22 0.90 -6.63
CA GLU A 29 -28.37 1.22 -5.76
C GLU A 29 -28.06 2.32 -4.73
N GLY A 30 -26.80 2.73 -4.61
CA GLY A 30 -26.39 3.83 -3.74
C GLY A 30 -26.67 3.59 -2.25
N LYS A 31 -26.65 2.33 -1.79
CA LYS A 31 -26.93 1.98 -0.39
C LYS A 31 -26.12 0.78 0.09
N ALA A 32 -26.00 0.66 1.42
CA ALA A 32 -25.37 -0.50 2.02
C ALA A 32 -26.17 -1.79 1.73
N LYS A 33 -25.44 -2.89 1.53
CA LYS A 33 -25.97 -4.22 1.18
C LYS A 33 -25.58 -5.31 2.16
N VAL A 34 -24.43 -5.13 2.79
CA VAL A 34 -23.83 -6.04 3.77
C VAL A 34 -23.29 -5.21 4.92
N ASP A 35 -23.07 -5.83 6.08
CA ASP A 35 -22.36 -5.16 7.16
C ASP A 35 -20.86 -5.01 6.82
N GLY A 36 -20.14 -4.22 7.63
CA GLY A 36 -18.74 -3.94 7.39
C GLY A 36 -17.80 -5.14 7.61
N ASN A 37 -18.17 -6.10 8.46
CA ASN A 37 -17.38 -7.32 8.64
C ASN A 37 -17.45 -8.17 7.36
N GLU A 38 -18.64 -8.36 6.82
CA GLU A 38 -18.83 -9.06 5.55
C GLU A 38 -18.10 -8.36 4.40
N LEU A 39 -18.19 -7.02 4.31
CA LEU A 39 -17.48 -6.26 3.29
C LEU A 39 -15.97 -6.48 3.33
N ILE A 40 -15.37 -6.47 4.52
CA ILE A 40 -13.93 -6.67 4.68
C ILE A 40 -13.56 -8.14 4.48
N ASP A 41 -14.07 -9.00 5.34
CA ASP A 41 -13.55 -10.35 5.53
C ASP A 41 -13.88 -11.26 4.34
N LYS A 42 -14.98 -10.99 3.62
CA LYS A 42 -15.41 -11.80 2.46
C LYS A 42 -15.09 -11.18 1.10
N HIS A 43 -14.82 -9.87 1.03
CA HIS A 43 -14.67 -9.18 -0.25
C HIS A 43 -13.37 -8.39 -0.38
N PHE A 44 -13.04 -7.48 0.53
CA PHE A 44 -11.83 -6.66 0.38
C PHE A 44 -10.55 -7.46 0.66
N ASP A 45 -10.45 -8.13 1.81
CA ASP A 45 -9.24 -8.87 2.18
C ASP A 45 -8.95 -10.04 1.24
N PRO A 46 -9.96 -10.87 0.85
CA PRO A 46 -9.73 -11.92 -0.14
C PRO A 46 -9.32 -11.38 -1.51
N MET A 47 -9.81 -10.20 -1.91
CA MET A 47 -9.40 -9.55 -3.16
C MET A 47 -7.92 -9.17 -3.13
N ILE A 48 -7.50 -8.46 -2.08
CA ILE A 48 -6.11 -8.07 -1.89
C ILE A 48 -5.19 -9.29 -1.84
N ALA A 49 -5.52 -10.29 -1.02
CA ALA A 49 -4.70 -11.47 -0.85
C ALA A 49 -4.50 -12.24 -2.18
N ILE A 50 -5.57 -12.43 -2.96
CA ILE A 50 -5.50 -13.13 -4.24
C ILE A 50 -4.69 -12.33 -5.27
N ILE A 51 -4.88 -11.00 -5.33
CA ILE A 51 -4.15 -10.14 -6.27
C ILE A 51 -2.67 -10.10 -5.91
N TYR A 52 -2.31 -9.91 -4.63
CA TYR A 52 -0.90 -9.84 -4.22
C TYR A 52 -0.18 -11.20 -4.33
N ASN A 53 -0.88 -12.32 -4.20
CA ASN A 53 -0.30 -13.62 -4.56
C ASN A 53 0.02 -13.71 -6.06
N GLN A 54 -0.87 -13.22 -6.93
CA GLN A 54 -0.58 -13.16 -8.37
C GLN A 54 0.58 -12.20 -8.69
N ILE A 55 0.66 -11.06 -8.02
CA ILE A 55 1.78 -10.11 -8.15
C ILE A 55 3.09 -10.79 -7.71
N LYS A 56 3.10 -11.49 -6.58
CA LYS A 56 4.28 -12.21 -6.09
C LYS A 56 4.76 -13.26 -7.09
N ASP A 57 3.83 -14.04 -7.66
CA ASP A 57 4.14 -15.05 -8.68
C ASP A 57 4.66 -14.41 -9.98
N LEU A 58 4.06 -13.28 -10.39
CA LEU A 58 4.44 -12.53 -11.58
C LEU A 58 5.87 -11.98 -11.46
N ILE A 59 6.18 -11.35 -10.32
CA ILE A 59 7.44 -10.67 -10.08
C ILE A 59 8.55 -11.67 -9.82
N ASN A 60 8.25 -12.72 -9.04
CA ASN A 60 9.17 -13.76 -8.62
C ASN A 60 10.53 -13.16 -8.17
N PRO A 61 10.61 -12.59 -6.95
CA PRO A 61 11.79 -11.85 -6.49
C PRO A 61 13.11 -12.58 -6.67
N SER A 62 13.16 -13.92 -6.55
CA SER A 62 14.40 -14.68 -6.72
C SER A 62 14.99 -14.63 -8.13
N ASN A 63 14.19 -14.27 -9.13
CA ASN A 63 14.60 -14.20 -10.54
C ASN A 63 14.96 -12.78 -11.01
N LEU A 64 14.74 -11.76 -10.18
CA LEU A 64 15.07 -10.39 -10.57
C LEU A 64 16.58 -10.23 -10.80
N SER A 65 16.93 -9.48 -11.82
CA SER A 65 18.26 -8.91 -12.00
C SER A 65 18.47 -7.71 -11.07
N LYS A 66 19.71 -7.22 -11.01
CA LYS A 66 20.08 -6.06 -10.19
C LYS A 66 19.27 -4.81 -10.55
N GLU A 67 19.13 -4.51 -11.84
CA GLU A 67 18.45 -3.30 -12.31
C GLU A 67 16.94 -3.39 -12.13
N GLU A 68 16.36 -4.58 -12.29
CA GLU A 68 14.94 -4.81 -12.01
C GLU A 68 14.62 -4.64 -10.52
N ALA A 69 15.42 -5.23 -9.63
CA ALA A 69 15.25 -5.07 -8.19
C ALA A 69 15.35 -3.58 -7.78
N LYS A 70 16.35 -2.86 -8.30
CA LYS A 70 16.49 -1.41 -8.07
C LYS A 70 15.29 -0.61 -8.59
N LEU A 71 14.74 -0.98 -9.75
CA LEU A 71 13.56 -0.32 -10.31
C LEU A 71 12.35 -0.48 -9.38
N TYR A 72 12.04 -1.70 -8.92
CA TYR A 72 10.95 -1.93 -7.96
C TYR A 72 11.16 -1.12 -6.68
N ILE A 73 12.32 -1.25 -6.03
CA ILE A 73 12.63 -0.53 -4.78
C ILE A 73 12.50 0.98 -5.00
N GLY A 74 13.01 1.49 -6.12
CA GLY A 74 12.94 2.90 -6.47
C GLY A 74 11.51 3.41 -6.64
N GLU A 75 10.68 2.72 -7.43
CA GLU A 75 9.28 3.11 -7.67
C GLU A 75 8.44 3.04 -6.39
N LEU A 76 8.58 2.00 -5.58
CA LEU A 76 7.83 1.84 -4.32
C LEU A 76 8.24 2.88 -3.27
N SER A 77 9.51 3.28 -3.27
CA SER A 77 10.00 4.34 -2.37
C SER A 77 9.35 5.71 -2.61
N VAL A 78 8.72 5.93 -3.78
CA VAL A 78 8.05 7.19 -4.08
C VAL A 78 6.83 7.37 -3.17
N PHE A 79 5.99 6.34 -3.03
CA PHE A 79 4.80 6.42 -2.17
C PHE A 79 5.19 6.62 -0.70
N ALA A 80 6.11 5.79 -0.20
CA ALA A 80 6.63 5.88 1.17
C ALA A 80 7.14 7.29 1.53
N ARG A 81 7.71 8.03 0.57
CA ARG A 81 8.18 9.41 0.78
C ARG A 81 7.05 10.38 1.13
N TYR A 82 5.86 10.19 0.58
CA TYR A 82 4.74 11.13 0.68
C TYR A 82 3.62 10.66 1.62
N ASN A 83 3.57 9.36 1.96
CA ASN A 83 2.49 8.74 2.73
C ASN A 83 2.10 9.54 3.98
N SER A 84 3.07 9.88 4.83
CA SER A 84 2.82 10.64 6.07
C SER A 84 2.19 12.02 5.82
N THR A 85 2.63 12.74 4.79
CA THR A 85 2.05 14.06 4.46
C THR A 85 0.61 13.93 3.97
N MET A 86 0.32 12.87 3.21
CA MET A 86 -1.04 12.58 2.73
C MET A 86 -1.96 12.20 3.89
N LEU A 87 -1.48 11.38 4.84
CA LEU A 87 -2.20 11.03 6.09
C LEU A 87 -2.59 12.27 6.89
N LEU A 88 -1.64 13.17 7.15
CA LEU A 88 -1.91 14.41 7.88
C LEU A 88 -2.95 15.27 7.16
N ARG A 89 -2.82 15.43 5.84
CA ARG A 89 -3.76 16.20 5.05
C ARG A 89 -5.16 15.62 5.08
N ALA A 90 -5.28 14.30 4.90
CA ALA A 90 -6.56 13.63 5.00
C ALA A 90 -7.19 13.85 6.37
N ALA A 91 -6.41 13.65 7.45
CA ALA A 91 -6.85 13.90 8.82
C ALA A 91 -7.41 15.32 8.99
N ASP A 92 -6.70 16.34 8.51
CA ASP A 92 -7.13 17.74 8.60
C ASP A 92 -8.44 17.99 7.84
N ASN A 93 -8.60 17.41 6.65
CA ASN A 93 -9.80 17.57 5.83
C ASN A 93 -11.02 16.85 6.42
N ILE A 94 -10.85 15.68 7.02
CA ILE A 94 -11.98 14.91 7.56
C ILE A 94 -12.33 15.27 9.01
N ARG A 95 -11.47 16.02 9.73
CA ARG A 95 -11.65 16.34 11.16
C ARG A 95 -12.98 17.02 11.48
N GLY A 96 -13.49 17.85 10.58
CA GLY A 96 -14.80 18.49 10.73
C GLY A 96 -16.00 17.55 10.54
N PHE A 97 -15.79 16.37 9.95
CA PHE A 97 -16.84 15.40 9.62
C PHE A 97 -16.82 14.18 10.54
N CYS A 98 -15.65 13.60 10.78
CA CYS A 98 -15.45 12.46 11.68
C CYS A 98 -14.14 12.64 12.46
N PRO A 99 -14.18 13.30 13.63
CA PRO A 99 -13.00 13.56 14.47
C PRO A 99 -12.25 12.30 14.89
N GLU A 100 -12.97 11.20 15.14
CA GLU A 100 -12.41 9.90 15.52
C GLU A 100 -11.59 9.30 14.40
N PHE A 101 -12.11 9.33 13.16
CA PHE A 101 -11.35 8.86 12.01
C PHE A 101 -10.16 9.79 11.72
N ALA A 102 -10.32 11.11 11.89
CA ALA A 102 -9.21 12.04 11.78
C ALA A 102 -8.10 11.77 12.82
N GLN A 103 -8.48 11.38 14.03
CA GLN A 103 -7.53 11.01 15.08
C GLN A 103 -6.76 9.74 14.69
N GLU A 104 -7.43 8.75 14.10
CA GLU A 104 -6.78 7.54 13.60
C GLU A 104 -5.76 7.86 12.50
N LEU A 105 -6.13 8.68 11.51
CA LEU A 105 -5.19 9.12 10.47
C LEU A 105 -4.03 9.94 11.05
N THR A 106 -4.28 10.72 12.11
CA THR A 106 -3.22 11.46 12.82
C THR A 106 -2.26 10.51 13.53
N ARG A 107 -2.77 9.41 14.12
CA ARG A 107 -1.95 8.36 14.74
C ARG A 107 -1.04 7.72 13.70
N ASN A 108 -1.59 7.25 12.57
CA ASN A 108 -0.80 6.70 11.47
C ASN A 108 0.24 7.72 10.96
N PHE A 109 -0.14 9.00 10.80
CA PHE A 109 0.81 10.06 10.44
C PHE A 109 1.99 10.17 11.40
N LEU A 110 1.77 10.08 12.72
CA LEU A 110 2.86 10.19 13.70
C LEU A 110 3.80 9.00 13.65
N GLU A 111 3.28 7.81 13.37
CA GLU A 111 4.07 6.59 13.20
C GLU A 111 4.88 6.67 11.89
N GLU A 112 4.22 6.92 10.76
CA GLU A 112 4.83 7.03 9.43
C GLU A 112 5.78 8.22 9.26
N GLY A 113 5.37 9.39 9.79
CA GLY A 113 6.06 10.67 9.70
C GLY A 113 7.15 10.86 10.75
N GLY A 114 7.27 9.91 11.68
CA GLY A 114 8.26 9.91 12.75
C GLY A 114 7.74 10.54 14.03
N GLU A 115 7.80 9.76 15.09
CA GLU A 115 7.41 10.21 16.41
C GLU A 115 8.57 10.94 17.10
N ARG A 116 8.31 12.19 17.52
CA ARG A 116 9.32 13.06 18.14
C ARG A 116 9.96 12.38 19.35
N GLY A 117 11.28 12.19 19.28
CA GLY A 117 12.06 11.60 20.36
C GLY A 117 11.98 10.07 20.45
N LYS A 118 11.27 9.39 19.55
CA LYS A 118 11.22 7.93 19.50
C LYS A 118 11.83 7.37 18.20
N LEU A 119 11.21 7.65 17.05
CA LEU A 119 11.59 7.03 15.78
C LEU A 119 11.56 8.08 14.65
N PRO A 120 12.57 8.11 13.76
CA PRO A 120 12.49 8.90 12.52
C PRO A 120 11.35 8.42 11.62
N ALA A 121 10.93 9.25 10.67
CA ALA A 121 9.95 8.86 9.65
C ALA A 121 10.35 7.55 8.95
N HIS A 122 9.38 6.71 8.62
CA HIS A 122 9.61 5.40 8.00
C HIS A 122 10.43 5.52 6.71
N TYR A 123 10.15 6.52 5.87
CA TYR A 123 10.94 6.80 4.66
C TYR A 123 12.41 7.13 4.96
N VAL A 124 12.70 7.83 6.06
CA VAL A 124 14.08 8.16 6.46
C VAL A 124 14.80 6.89 6.93
N VAL A 125 14.12 6.06 7.72
CA VAL A 125 14.65 4.75 8.15
C VAL A 125 14.93 3.87 6.94
N PHE A 126 13.97 3.74 6.02
CA PHE A 126 14.09 2.92 4.82
C PHE A 126 15.21 3.39 3.88
N SER A 127 15.20 4.67 3.48
CA SER A 127 16.19 5.20 2.55
C SER A 127 17.60 5.21 3.14
N GLY A 128 17.73 5.44 4.44
CA GLY A 128 19.00 5.27 5.16
C GLY A 128 19.47 3.82 5.19
N ALA A 129 18.55 2.86 5.40
CA ALA A 129 18.87 1.44 5.39
C ALA A 129 19.34 0.95 4.02
N LEU A 130 18.69 1.38 2.93
CA LEU A 130 19.10 1.05 1.56
C LEU A 130 20.53 1.54 1.23
N ILE A 131 20.90 2.75 1.69
CA ILE A 131 22.26 3.25 1.50
C ILE A 131 23.25 2.46 2.35
N ALA A 132 22.94 2.23 3.62
CA ALA A 132 23.86 1.58 4.55
C ALA A 132 24.12 0.10 4.22
N ASP A 133 23.08 -0.65 3.85
CA ASP A 133 23.18 -2.10 3.66
C ASP A 133 23.35 -2.50 2.19
N LEU A 134 22.91 -1.68 1.22
CA LEU A 134 22.90 -2.04 -0.20
C LEU A 134 23.63 -1.04 -1.11
N ASP A 135 24.21 0.04 -0.57
CA ASP A 135 24.77 1.17 -1.34
C ASP A 135 23.81 1.66 -2.43
N PHE A 136 22.51 1.69 -2.11
CA PHE A 136 21.47 2.06 -3.05
C PHE A 136 20.71 3.30 -2.59
N ARG A 137 20.87 4.39 -3.34
CA ARG A 137 20.19 5.66 -3.08
C ARG A 137 18.87 5.75 -3.85
N VAL A 138 17.78 5.88 -3.10
CA VAL A 138 16.44 6.20 -3.65
C VAL A 138 16.02 7.66 -3.40
N ASN A 139 16.80 8.43 -2.65
CA ASN A 139 16.50 9.84 -2.39
C ASN A 139 16.62 10.65 -3.69
N GLY A 140 15.51 11.28 -4.09
CA GLY A 140 15.39 11.98 -5.38
C GLY A 140 14.94 11.08 -6.54
N TRP A 141 14.61 9.81 -6.28
CA TRP A 141 13.99 8.96 -7.29
C TRP A 141 12.70 9.60 -7.81
N MET A 142 12.62 9.75 -9.12
CA MET A 142 11.47 10.25 -9.85
C MET A 142 10.68 9.07 -10.43
N PRO A 143 9.35 9.06 -10.32
CA PRO A 143 8.51 8.01 -10.89
C PRO A 143 8.80 7.78 -12.37
N ARG A 144 9.15 6.55 -12.73
CA ARG A 144 9.39 6.14 -14.12
C ARG A 144 8.11 5.61 -14.74
N THR A 145 7.31 4.88 -13.97
CA THR A 145 6.04 4.31 -14.43
C THR A 145 4.91 5.32 -14.40
N SER A 146 3.93 5.16 -15.28
CA SER A 146 2.72 5.99 -15.29
C SER A 146 1.83 5.71 -14.08
N SER A 147 1.78 4.46 -13.63
CA SER A 147 0.99 4.00 -12.49
C SER A 147 1.52 4.55 -11.18
N THR A 148 2.84 4.66 -10.96
CA THR A 148 3.36 5.37 -9.78
C THR A 148 2.98 6.86 -9.80
N ARG A 149 3.00 7.52 -10.96
CA ARG A 149 2.54 8.92 -11.05
C ARG A 149 1.04 9.04 -10.76
N ALA A 150 0.25 8.12 -11.29
CA ALA A 150 -1.19 8.07 -11.06
C ALA A 150 -1.50 7.79 -9.58
N LEU A 151 -0.78 6.87 -8.95
CA LEU A 151 -0.87 6.54 -7.51
C LEU A 151 -0.72 7.80 -6.65
N ILE A 152 0.40 8.51 -6.83
CA ILE A 152 0.69 9.74 -6.07
C ILE A 152 -0.34 10.83 -6.34
N SER A 153 -0.81 10.96 -7.58
CA SER A 153 -1.79 11.98 -7.95
C SER A 153 -3.18 11.66 -7.38
N LEU A 154 -3.61 10.40 -7.43
CA LEU A 154 -4.92 9.97 -6.96
C LEU A 154 -5.03 10.06 -5.46
N ILE A 155 -4.03 9.60 -4.70
CA ILE A 155 -4.07 9.77 -3.25
C ILE A 155 -4.06 11.25 -2.86
N ASP A 156 -3.28 12.11 -3.54
CA ASP A 156 -3.32 13.56 -3.31
C ASP A 156 -4.73 14.12 -3.53
N ILE A 157 -5.35 13.83 -4.67
CA ILE A 157 -6.71 14.26 -5.00
C ILE A 157 -7.73 13.76 -3.97
N LEU A 158 -7.67 12.48 -3.61
CA LEU A 158 -8.64 11.86 -2.71
C LEU A 158 -8.46 12.34 -1.26
N THR A 159 -7.23 12.66 -0.82
CA THR A 159 -7.01 13.29 0.49
C THR A 159 -7.66 14.66 0.61
N TRP A 160 -7.98 15.34 -0.51
CA TRP A 160 -8.76 16.58 -0.59
C TRP A 160 -10.27 16.36 -0.75
N SER A 161 -10.73 15.11 -0.81
CA SER A 161 -12.15 14.82 -0.95
C SER A 161 -12.95 15.31 0.26
N HIS A 162 -14.10 15.90 -0.01
CA HIS A 162 -15.11 16.25 1.01
C HIS A 162 -16.01 15.05 1.37
N CYS A 163 -15.69 13.85 0.88
CA CYS A 163 -16.42 12.61 1.15
C CYS A 163 -15.59 11.70 2.09
N PRO A 164 -15.79 11.77 3.41
CA PRO A 164 -15.03 10.98 4.38
C PRO A 164 -15.09 9.48 4.14
N SER A 165 -16.23 8.95 3.66
CA SER A 165 -16.39 7.54 3.33
C SER A 165 -15.47 7.09 2.18
N THR A 166 -15.23 7.97 1.19
CA THR A 166 -14.30 7.70 0.10
C THR A 166 -12.86 7.68 0.61
N VAL A 167 -12.51 8.64 1.48
CA VAL A 167 -11.19 8.67 2.15
C VAL A 167 -10.97 7.41 3.00
N LEU A 168 -12.02 6.93 3.68
CA LEU A 168 -11.99 5.70 4.46
C LEU A 168 -11.70 4.47 3.57
N GLY A 169 -12.41 4.31 2.45
CA GLY A 169 -12.15 3.23 1.51
C GLY A 169 -10.74 3.28 0.91
N MET A 170 -10.28 4.48 0.57
CA MET A 170 -8.92 4.72 0.05
C MET A 170 -7.84 4.30 1.05
N TYR A 171 -7.93 4.74 2.31
CA TYR A 171 -6.96 4.35 3.33
C TYR A 171 -7.07 2.87 3.69
N TYR A 172 -8.27 2.29 3.67
CA TYR A 172 -8.39 0.85 3.87
C TYR A 172 -7.60 0.07 2.82
N ALA A 173 -7.73 0.44 1.54
CA ALA A 173 -6.94 -0.18 0.48
C ALA A 173 -5.43 0.02 0.68
N THR A 174 -5.01 1.18 1.20
CA THR A 174 -3.59 1.51 1.43
C THR A 174 -3.00 0.66 2.56
N GLU A 175 -3.68 0.56 3.70
CA GLU A 175 -3.16 -0.18 4.85
C GLU A 175 -3.30 -1.70 4.66
N ALA A 176 -4.39 -2.16 4.05
CA ALA A 176 -4.65 -3.59 3.86
C ALA A 176 -3.66 -4.27 2.89
N ILE A 177 -3.00 -3.51 2.00
CA ILE A 177 -1.94 -4.05 1.14
C ILE A 177 -0.57 -4.02 1.80
N ALA A 178 -0.37 -3.21 2.83
CA ALA A 178 0.95 -2.80 3.30
C ALA A 178 1.78 -3.97 3.83
N ILE A 179 1.14 -4.95 4.49
CA ILE A 179 1.81 -6.19 4.91
C ILE A 179 2.35 -6.97 3.70
N ALA A 180 1.52 -7.16 2.66
CA ALA A 180 1.91 -7.93 1.48
C ALA A 180 3.00 -7.22 0.66
N GLU A 181 2.89 -5.90 0.52
CA GLU A 181 3.88 -5.04 -0.13
C GLU A 181 5.21 -5.05 0.63
N THR A 182 5.18 -4.93 1.96
CA THR A 182 6.38 -4.93 2.81
C THR A 182 7.11 -6.27 2.76
N LEU A 183 6.38 -7.39 2.79
CA LEU A 183 6.97 -8.73 2.61
C LEU A 183 7.62 -8.88 1.22
N LEU A 184 6.95 -8.41 0.17
CA LEU A 184 7.47 -8.50 -1.19
C LEU A 184 8.70 -7.60 -1.38
N LEU A 185 8.69 -6.40 -0.81
CA LEU A 185 9.83 -5.49 -0.79
C LEU A 185 11.02 -6.07 -0.01
N GLN A 186 10.76 -6.77 1.09
CA GLN A 186 11.79 -7.53 1.82
C GLN A 186 12.43 -8.59 0.93
N ASP A 187 11.64 -9.38 0.21
CA ASP A 187 12.16 -10.39 -0.73
C ASP A 187 13.02 -9.74 -1.84
N ILE A 188 12.61 -8.58 -2.37
CA ILE A 188 13.33 -7.85 -3.43
C ILE A 188 14.64 -7.24 -2.91
N THR A 189 14.64 -6.65 -1.71
CA THR A 189 15.85 -6.08 -1.10
C THR A 189 16.85 -7.18 -0.70
N ASN A 190 16.36 -8.32 -0.20
CA ASN A 190 17.17 -9.52 0.01
C ASN A 190 17.79 -9.99 -1.30
N ARG A 191 17.00 -10.08 -2.39
CA ARG A 191 17.53 -10.44 -3.71
C ARG A 191 18.64 -9.48 -4.15
N LEU A 192 18.44 -8.17 -4.02
CA LEU A 192 19.46 -7.19 -4.39
C LEU A 192 20.74 -7.39 -3.57
N GLY A 193 20.61 -7.64 -2.26
CA GLY A 193 21.74 -7.96 -1.38
C GLY A 193 22.48 -9.23 -1.79
N GLN A 194 21.77 -10.29 -2.22
CA GLN A 194 22.40 -11.51 -2.76
C GLN A 194 23.21 -11.22 -4.01
N ILE A 195 22.61 -10.55 -5.01
CA ILE A 195 23.25 -10.28 -6.31
C ILE A 195 24.49 -9.38 -6.14
N THR A 196 24.46 -8.47 -5.16
CA THR A 196 25.53 -7.50 -4.93
C THR A 196 26.57 -7.96 -3.90
N GLY A 197 26.40 -9.16 -3.32
CA GLY A 197 27.31 -9.70 -2.31
C GLY A 197 27.22 -9.04 -0.94
N GLN A 198 26.14 -8.30 -0.64
CA GLN A 198 25.91 -7.62 0.64
C GLN A 198 25.19 -8.50 1.67
N GLY A 199 24.54 -9.59 1.24
CA GLY A 199 23.86 -10.56 2.11
C GLY A 199 22.33 -10.53 2.03
N THR A 200 21.66 -11.18 3.00
CA THR A 200 20.19 -11.21 3.17
C THR A 200 19.75 -11.21 4.62
N GLY A 201 18.48 -10.88 4.86
CA GLY A 201 17.84 -10.96 6.17
C GLY A 201 18.63 -10.18 7.21
N ASN A 202 18.93 -10.81 8.34
CA ASN A 202 19.66 -10.20 9.47
C ASN A 202 21.08 -9.71 9.14
N SER A 203 21.68 -10.11 8.02
CA SER A 203 22.97 -9.55 7.58
C SER A 203 22.82 -8.14 7.01
N LEU A 204 21.64 -7.79 6.48
CA LEU A 204 21.24 -6.43 6.10
C LEU A 204 20.61 -5.76 7.33
N LYS A 205 21.43 -5.41 8.33
CA LYS A 205 20.98 -5.06 9.69
C LYS A 205 20.00 -3.90 9.76
N LYS A 206 20.15 -2.87 8.92
CA LYS A 206 19.28 -1.70 8.91
C LYS A 206 17.96 -1.98 8.19
N LEU A 207 18.00 -2.79 7.14
CA LEU A 207 16.80 -3.27 6.45
C LEU A 207 16.03 -4.27 7.31
N ASP A 208 16.71 -5.20 7.99
CA ASP A 208 16.11 -6.12 8.95
C ASP A 208 15.37 -5.35 10.05
N PHE A 209 16.00 -4.31 10.62
CA PHE A 209 15.33 -3.41 11.57
C PHE A 209 14.07 -2.78 10.97
N TYR A 210 14.15 -2.22 9.75
CA TYR A 210 13.01 -1.62 9.07
C TYR A 210 11.85 -2.61 8.87
N TYR A 211 12.13 -3.83 8.43
CA TYR A 211 11.07 -4.82 8.19
C TYR A 211 10.47 -5.36 9.48
N ARG A 212 11.29 -5.59 10.51
CA ARG A 212 10.78 -5.99 11.83
C ARG A 212 9.90 -4.91 12.44
N MET A 213 10.25 -3.64 12.27
CA MET A 213 9.40 -2.54 12.72
C MET A 213 7.96 -2.60 12.16
N HIS A 214 7.80 -3.03 10.90
CA HIS A 214 6.50 -3.12 10.23
C HIS A 214 5.77 -4.46 10.46
N LEU A 215 6.52 -5.56 10.62
CA LEU A 215 5.98 -6.92 10.57
C LEU A 215 6.03 -7.69 11.91
N ASP A 216 6.85 -7.25 12.87
CA ASP A 216 7.10 -7.96 14.14
C ASP A 216 6.30 -7.33 15.29
N GLU A 217 5.32 -8.08 15.78
CA GLU A 217 4.45 -7.75 16.92
C GLU A 217 5.23 -7.53 18.23
N THR A 218 6.48 -8.03 18.31
CA THR A 218 7.34 -7.89 19.50
C THR A 218 8.34 -6.73 19.39
N HIS A 219 8.36 -6.02 18.26
CA HIS A 219 9.26 -4.88 18.07
C HIS A 219 8.89 -3.71 18.99
N SER A 220 9.86 -2.89 19.41
CA SER A 220 9.60 -1.75 20.29
C SER A 220 8.73 -0.65 19.69
N ALA A 221 8.45 -0.73 18.38
CA ALA A 221 7.54 0.16 17.66
C ALA A 221 6.11 -0.40 17.55
N ALA A 222 5.90 -1.66 17.95
CA ALA A 222 4.57 -2.26 17.99
C ALA A 222 3.71 -1.59 19.08
N THR A 223 2.42 -1.42 18.80
CA THR A 223 1.44 -0.89 19.75
C THR A 223 0.61 -2.05 20.27
N ASP A 224 0.56 -2.25 21.58
CA ASP A 224 -0.21 -3.34 22.24
C ASP A 224 0.09 -4.77 21.72
N ASN A 225 1.35 -5.03 21.35
CA ASN A 225 1.80 -6.28 20.69
C ASN A 225 1.17 -6.51 19.31
N VAL A 226 0.80 -5.44 18.60
CA VAL A 226 0.37 -5.48 17.21
C VAL A 226 1.43 -4.78 16.37
N ALA A 227 1.92 -5.47 15.33
CA ALA A 227 2.87 -4.91 14.37
C ALA A 227 2.25 -3.67 13.70
N VAL A 228 3.07 -2.67 13.38
CA VAL A 228 2.60 -1.33 12.95
C VAL A 228 1.57 -1.42 11.82
N GLU A 229 1.87 -2.18 10.77
CA GLU A 229 0.98 -2.33 9.61
C GLU A 229 -0.36 -3.00 9.94
N ARG A 230 -0.34 -4.03 10.80
CA ARG A 230 -1.58 -4.68 11.26
C ARG A 230 -2.41 -3.72 12.11
N GLY A 231 -1.75 -2.93 12.95
CA GLY A 231 -2.41 -1.91 13.77
C GLY A 231 -3.05 -0.82 12.91
N HIS A 232 -2.39 -0.39 11.83
CA HIS A 232 -2.96 0.55 10.86
C HIS A 232 -4.17 -0.05 10.15
N GLN A 233 -4.04 -1.26 9.59
CA GLN A 233 -5.15 -1.93 8.91
C GLN A 233 -6.36 -2.10 9.84
N GLU A 234 -6.17 -2.61 11.06
CA GLU A 234 -7.26 -2.83 12.01
C GLU A 234 -7.89 -1.51 12.50
N GLY A 235 -7.08 -0.47 12.70
CA GLY A 235 -7.54 0.87 13.08
C GLY A 235 -8.47 1.48 12.03
N ILE A 236 -8.12 1.36 10.74
CA ILE A 236 -8.98 1.80 9.63
C ILE A 236 -10.18 0.87 9.44
N ALA A 237 -9.97 -0.45 9.52
CA ALA A 237 -11.02 -1.48 9.39
C ALA A 237 -12.18 -1.23 10.34
N ARG A 238 -11.89 -0.82 11.58
CA ARG A 238 -12.90 -0.51 12.60
C ARG A 238 -13.97 0.45 12.08
N PHE A 239 -13.58 1.52 11.38
CA PHE A 239 -14.54 2.51 10.88
C PHE A 239 -15.44 1.96 9.78
N ILE A 240 -14.98 0.97 9.01
CA ILE A 240 -15.80 0.26 8.02
C ILE A 240 -16.73 -0.74 8.72
N ARG A 241 -16.23 -1.49 9.71
CA ARG A 241 -17.01 -2.44 10.51
C ARG A 241 -18.15 -1.75 11.26
N ASP A 242 -17.86 -0.57 11.80
CA ASP A 242 -18.79 0.29 12.52
C ASP A 242 -19.35 1.42 11.63
N ALA A 243 -19.44 1.22 10.31
CA ALA A 243 -19.84 2.28 9.37
C ALA A 243 -21.18 2.94 9.72
N ASP A 244 -22.15 2.17 10.24
CA ASP A 244 -23.46 2.71 10.66
C ASP A 244 -23.33 3.68 11.84
N LEU A 245 -22.44 3.38 12.80
CA LEU A 245 -22.18 4.23 13.97
C LEU A 245 -21.56 5.57 13.56
N PHE A 246 -20.62 5.53 12.61
CA PHE A 246 -19.91 6.72 12.13
C PHE A 246 -20.56 7.37 10.91
N HIS A 247 -21.72 6.87 10.49
CA HIS A 247 -22.48 7.35 9.32
C HIS A 247 -21.68 7.35 8.00
N PHE A 248 -20.76 6.39 7.84
CA PHE A 248 -20.07 6.20 6.57
C PHE A 248 -20.94 5.48 5.56
N GLN A 249 -20.83 5.91 4.30
CA GLN A 249 -21.63 5.37 3.20
C GLN A 249 -20.87 4.26 2.48
N GLN A 250 -21.38 3.03 2.58
CA GLN A 250 -20.78 1.86 1.92
C GLN A 250 -20.51 2.05 0.41
N PRO A 251 -21.37 2.71 -0.40
CA PRO A 251 -21.05 2.97 -1.80
C PRO A 251 -19.79 3.81 -2.01
N GLN A 252 -19.58 4.81 -1.17
CA GLN A 252 -18.40 5.67 -1.23
C GLN A 252 -17.15 4.95 -0.70
N ILE A 253 -17.28 4.09 0.32
CA ILE A 253 -16.20 3.21 0.80
C ILE A 253 -15.72 2.30 -0.34
N VAL A 254 -16.64 1.61 -1.01
CA VAL A 254 -16.31 0.71 -2.12
C VAL A 254 -15.65 1.45 -3.28
N ASP A 255 -16.17 2.62 -3.64
CA ASP A 255 -15.59 3.46 -4.70
C ASP A 255 -14.17 3.93 -4.35
N GLY A 256 -13.96 4.46 -3.14
CA GLY A 256 -12.64 4.87 -2.67
C GLY A 256 -11.63 3.72 -2.60
N PHE A 257 -12.09 2.54 -2.15
CA PHE A 257 -11.28 1.32 -2.13
C PHE A 257 -10.79 0.94 -3.54
N LEU A 258 -11.68 0.89 -4.53
CA LEU A 258 -11.32 0.52 -5.90
C LEU A 258 -10.45 1.58 -6.59
N GLN A 259 -10.73 2.87 -6.36
CA GLN A 259 -9.92 3.97 -6.87
C GLN A 259 -8.48 3.92 -6.38
N MET A 260 -8.24 3.39 -5.17
CA MET A 260 -6.91 3.32 -4.57
C MET A 260 -6.22 1.97 -4.81
N LEU A 261 -6.94 0.84 -4.72
CA LEU A 261 -6.37 -0.48 -4.97
C LEU A 261 -5.81 -0.60 -6.40
N THR A 262 -6.51 -0.05 -7.38
CA THR A 262 -6.11 -0.12 -8.80
C THR A 262 -4.71 0.44 -9.06
N PRO A 263 -4.38 1.72 -8.77
CA PRO A 263 -3.04 2.24 -9.03
C PRO A 263 -1.93 1.56 -8.21
N PHE A 264 -2.22 1.05 -7.01
CA PHE A 264 -1.25 0.25 -6.24
C PHE A 264 -0.90 -1.05 -6.98
N VAL A 265 -1.92 -1.78 -7.44
CA VAL A 265 -1.74 -3.01 -8.21
C VAL A 265 -1.09 -2.75 -9.57
N ASP A 266 -1.51 -1.68 -10.26
CA ASP A 266 -1.02 -1.30 -11.57
C ASP A 266 0.47 -0.94 -11.54
N GLN A 267 0.95 -0.32 -10.47
CA GLN A 267 2.37 -0.02 -10.27
C GLN A 267 3.22 -1.28 -10.40
N TRP A 268 2.89 -2.33 -9.65
CA TRP A 268 3.62 -3.59 -9.68
C TRP A 268 3.63 -4.24 -11.07
N VAL A 269 2.47 -4.23 -11.74
CA VAL A 269 2.31 -4.86 -13.06
C VAL A 269 3.02 -4.06 -14.14
N GLU A 270 2.94 -2.73 -14.14
CA GLU A 270 3.62 -1.87 -15.13
C GLU A 270 5.14 -1.98 -14.99
N ILE A 271 5.67 -1.97 -13.76
CA ILE A 271 7.11 -2.16 -13.54
C ILE A 271 7.57 -3.47 -14.17
N HIS A 272 6.84 -4.57 -13.96
CA HIS A 272 7.16 -5.86 -14.56
C HIS A 272 7.17 -5.83 -16.09
N HIS A 273 6.25 -5.10 -16.72
CA HIS A 273 6.18 -5.03 -18.18
C HIS A 273 7.30 -4.17 -18.78
N LEU A 274 7.66 -3.07 -18.10
CA LEU A 274 8.77 -2.23 -18.51
C LEU A 274 10.08 -3.01 -18.52
N THR A 275 10.35 -3.80 -17.48
CA THR A 275 11.60 -4.56 -17.41
C THR A 275 11.72 -5.64 -18.50
N ARG A 276 10.61 -6.20 -18.96
CA ARG A 276 10.63 -7.20 -20.05
C ARG A 276 10.75 -6.59 -21.44
N THR A 277 10.26 -5.38 -21.64
CA THR A 277 10.32 -4.72 -22.96
C THR A 277 11.70 -4.16 -23.25
N ASP A 278 12.42 -3.67 -22.24
CA ASP A 278 13.81 -3.22 -22.42
C ASP A 278 14.78 -4.36 -22.80
N HIS A 279 14.53 -5.60 -22.35
CA HIS A 279 15.34 -6.77 -22.73
C HIS A 279 15.15 -7.21 -24.19
N CYS A 280 14.06 -6.81 -24.86
CA CYS A 280 13.81 -7.17 -26.27
C CYS A 280 14.52 -6.26 -27.27
N TYR A 281 15.06 -5.11 -26.85
CA TYR A 281 15.73 -4.15 -27.74
C TYR A 281 17.26 -4.10 -27.56
N SER A 282 17.82 -4.98 -26.72
CA SER A 282 19.26 -5.09 -26.43
C SER A 282 19.98 -6.24 -27.15
N HIS A 283 19.45 -6.71 -28.29
CA HIS A 283 20.09 -7.73 -29.15
C HIS A 283 20.35 -7.22 -30.56
#